data_AF-A0A352UJ87-F1
#
_entry.id   AF-A0A352UJ87-F1
#
_cell.length_a   1.000
_cell.length_b   1.000
_cell.length_c   1.000
_cell.angle_alpha   90.00
_cell.angle_beta   90.00
_cell.angle_gamma   90.00
#
_symmetry.space_group_name_H-M   'P 1'
#
loop_
_entity.id
_entity.type
_entity.pdbx_description
1 polymer ?
#
loop_
_entity_poly.entity_id
_entity_poly.type
_entity_poly.pdbx_seq_one_letter_code
_entity_poly.pdbx_strand_id
1 'polypeptide(L)'
;WEAQGFTRIGEFLPQQYAVQLMEIFEDDTFRVTPMELDANNAGGLVITGIGSVVKKAALVVSPITEGTRHPTNFDLEIILPGPTGP
;
A
#
# COMPACT_ATOMS: atom_id res chain seq x y z
N TRP A 1 26.32 -39.86 16.99
CA TRP A 1 26.01 -38.61 16.28
C TRP A 1 24.55 -38.32 16.51
N GLU A 2 24.26 -37.29 17.30
CA GLU A 2 22.89 -36.88 17.62
C GLU A 2 22.45 -35.89 16.54
N ALA A 3 21.54 -36.31 15.66
CA ALA A 3 20.99 -35.43 14.65
C ALA A 3 19.83 -34.66 15.28
N GLN A 4 20.05 -33.37 15.57
CA GLN A 4 18.95 -32.47 15.90
C GLN A 4 18.17 -32.16 14.64
N GLY A 5 16.88 -32.54 14.63
CA GLY A 5 15.97 -32.25 13.53
C GLY A 5 15.63 -30.76 13.46
N PHE A 6 15.24 -30.30 12.28
CA PHE A 6 14.76 -28.94 12.05
C PHE A 6 13.27 -28.85 12.40
N THR A 7 12.89 -27.91 13.28
CA THR A 7 11.49 -27.48 13.43
C THR A 7 11.16 -26.52 12.30
N ARG A 8 10.05 -26.77 11.59
CA ARG A 8 9.51 -25.81 10.63
C ARG A 8 9.17 -24.53 11.40
N ILE A 9 9.77 -23.41 11.04
CA ILE A 9 9.35 -22.07 11.50
C ILE A 9 8.03 -21.77 10.77
N GLY A 10 6.98 -22.49 11.16
CA GLY A 10 5.63 -22.26 10.69
C GLY A 10 4.98 -21.32 11.67
N GLU A 11 4.85 -20.06 11.28
CA GLU A 11 3.55 -19.45 10.99
C GLU A 11 3.82 -18.35 9.94
N PHE A 12 3.07 -18.35 8.83
CA PHE A 12 3.00 -17.15 8.00
C PHE A 12 2.20 -16.15 8.83
N LEU A 13 2.87 -15.28 9.58
CA LEU A 13 2.21 -14.14 10.16
C LEU A 13 1.63 -13.32 9.00
N PRO A 14 0.34 -12.94 9.05
CA PRO A 14 -0.23 -12.07 8.02
C PRO A 14 0.60 -10.78 8.00
N GLN A 15 1.28 -10.55 6.88
CA GLN A 15 2.04 -9.33 6.64
C GLN A 15 1.04 -8.17 6.69
N GLN A 16 1.18 -7.26 7.66
CA GLN A 16 0.36 -6.06 7.70
C GLN A 16 1.04 -4.98 6.86
N TYR A 17 0.24 -4.03 6.38
CA TYR A 17 0.74 -2.90 5.60
C TYR A 17 0.15 -1.61 6.14
N ALA A 18 1.00 -0.58 6.25
CA ALA A 18 0.52 0.80 6.22
C ALA A 18 0.55 1.28 4.79
N VAL A 19 -0.61 1.68 4.28
CA VAL A 19 -0.74 2.30 2.97
C VAL A 19 -1.17 3.76 3.16
N GLN A 20 -0.45 4.67 2.53
CA GLN A 20 -0.70 6.10 2.61
C GLN A 20 -0.70 6.71 1.22
N LEU A 21 -1.68 7.55 0.94
CA LEU A 21 -1.71 8.39 -0.24
C LEU A 21 -1.19 9.77 0.12
N MET A 22 -0.19 10.25 -0.62
CA MET A 22 0.25 11.64 -0.58
C MET A 22 -0.21 12.34 -1.86
N GLU A 23 -1.09 13.32 -1.72
CA GLU A 23 -1.48 14.23 -2.80
C GLU A 23 -0.68 15.52 -2.69
N ILE A 24 -0.12 15.97 -3.81
CA ILE A 24 0.55 17.26 -3.96
C ILE A 24 -0.32 18.09 -4.89
N PHE A 25 -0.73 19.27 -4.42
CA PHE A 25 -1.62 20.17 -5.13
C PHE A 25 -0.84 21.18 -5.98
N GLU A 26 -1.55 21.92 -6.82
CA GLU A 26 -0.95 22.95 -7.70
C GLU A 26 -0.27 24.10 -6.93
N ASP A 27 -0.73 24.41 -5.72
CA ASP A 27 -0.15 25.41 -4.82
C ASP A 27 1.04 24.89 -4.00
N ASP A 28 1.57 23.72 -4.36
CA ASP A 28 2.64 22.98 -3.68
C ASP A 28 2.31 22.59 -2.21
N THR A 29 1.05 22.74 -1.78
CA THR A 29 0.59 22.11 -0.54
C THR A 29 0.42 20.60 -0.73
N PHE A 30 0.37 19.86 0.38
CA PHE A 30 0.20 18.41 0.34
C PHE A 30 -0.80 17.92 1.38
N ARG A 31 -1.45 16.80 1.07
CA ARG A 31 -2.31 16.05 1.98
C ARG A 31 -1.84 14.61 2.05
N VAL A 32 -1.77 14.06 3.26
CA VAL A 32 -1.52 12.63 3.48
C VAL A 32 -2.80 11.99 4.01
N THR A 33 -3.27 10.97 3.32
CA THR A 33 -4.47 10.22 3.69
C THR A 33 -4.12 8.75 3.89
N PRO A 34 -4.27 8.19 5.10
CA PRO A 34 -4.12 6.76 5.32
C PRO A 34 -5.22 5.98 4.57
N MET A 35 -4.86 4.83 4.02
CA MET A 35 -5.81 3.85 3.49
C MET A 35 -6.05 2.79 4.55
N GLU A 36 -7.29 2.67 5.01
CA GLU A 36 -7.69 1.55 5.85
C GLU A 36 -7.70 0.27 5.00
N LEU A 37 -7.05 -0.77 5.51
CA LEU A 37 -7.02 -2.10 4.91
C LEU A 37 -7.87 -3.06 5.73
N ASP A 38 -8.53 -4.00 5.06
CA ASP A 38 -9.28 -5.06 5.70
C ASP A 38 -8.38 -6.23 6.14
N ALA A 39 -8.99 -7.29 6.69
CA ALA A 39 -8.29 -8.49 7.15
C ALA A 39 -7.54 -9.25 6.04
N ASN A 40 -7.80 -8.94 4.76
CA ASN A 40 -7.15 -9.51 3.59
C ASN A 40 -6.14 -8.55 2.94
N ASN A 41 -5.80 -7.42 3.59
CA ASN A 41 -5.01 -6.33 3.04
C ASN A 41 -5.63 -5.66 1.80
N ALA A 42 -6.95 -5.70 1.65
CA ALA A 42 -7.66 -5.00 0.59
C ALA A 42 -8.14 -3.63 1.10
N GLY A 43 -7.99 -2.61 0.26
CA GLY A 43 -8.44 -1.24 0.53
C GLY A 43 -8.54 -0.44 -0.75
N GLY A 44 -9.13 0.76 -0.65
CA GLY A 44 -9.30 1.64 -1.79
C GLY A 44 -9.31 3.10 -1.37
N LEU A 45 -8.71 3.95 -2.21
CA LEU A 45 -8.78 5.41 -2.09
C LEU A 45 -9.16 5.98 -3.45
N VAL A 46 -10.01 7.01 -3.45
CA VAL A 46 -10.41 7.73 -4.65
C VAL A 46 -9.67 9.06 -4.67
N ILE A 47 -8.93 9.30 -5.75
CA ILE A 47 -8.27 10.57 -6.00
C ILE A 47 -9.12 11.37 -6.99
N THR A 48 -9.55 12.56 -6.59
CA THR A 48 -10.35 13.44 -7.45
C THR A 48 -9.49 14.58 -7.98
N GLY A 49 -9.61 14.89 -9.27
CA GLY A 49 -8.93 16.04 -9.87
C GLY A 49 -7.44 15.83 -10.16
N ILE A 50 -7.01 14.60 -10.44
CA ILE A 50 -5.67 14.35 -11.00
C ILE A 50 -5.48 15.17 -12.29
N GLY A 51 -4.40 15.94 -12.34
CA GLY A 51 -4.06 16.78 -13.50
C GLY A 51 -4.84 18.10 -13.60
N SER A 52 -5.69 18.43 -12.61
CA SER A 52 -6.39 19.71 -12.54
C SER A 52 -6.23 20.41 -11.19
N VAL A 53 -6.37 19.65 -10.09
CA VAL A 53 -6.24 20.13 -8.70
C VAL A 53 -5.06 19.43 -8.03
N VAL A 54 -4.96 18.11 -8.24
CA VAL A 54 -3.86 17.27 -7.78
C VAL A 54 -2.81 17.20 -8.88
N LYS A 55 -1.70 17.92 -8.66
CA LYS A 55 -0.52 17.97 -9.53
C LYS A 55 0.21 16.63 -9.57
N LYS A 56 0.32 15.97 -8.42
CA LYS A 56 0.97 14.66 -8.29
C LYS A 56 0.37 13.86 -7.15
N ALA A 57 0.30 12.55 -7.32
CA ALA A 57 -0.06 11.62 -6.25
C ALA A 57 1.06 10.59 -6.07
N ALA A 58 1.36 10.22 -4.84
CA ALA A 58 2.30 9.15 -4.48
C ALA A 58 1.62 8.19 -3.50
N LEU A 59 1.61 6.90 -3.85
CA LEU A 59 1.17 5.84 -2.96
C LEU A 59 2.39 5.26 -2.25
N VAL A 60 2.39 5.31 -0.92
CA VAL A 60 3.42 4.74 -0.06
C VAL A 60 2.87 3.46 0.55
N VAL A 61 3.55 2.35 0.30
CA VAL A 61 3.20 1.02 0.82
C VAL A 61 4.35 0.54 1.69
N SER A 62 4.11 0.44 3.00
CA SER A 62 5.11 0.05 3.99
C SER A 62 4.68 -1.24 4.69
N PRO A 63 5.48 -2.32 4.63
CA PRO A 63 5.23 -3.50 5.44
C PRO A 63 5.39 -3.15 6.93
N ILE A 64 4.38 -3.50 7.72
CA ILE A 64 4.43 -3.46 9.17
C ILE A 64 4.41 -4.92 9.64
N THR A 65 5.55 -5.38 10.12
CA THR A 65 5.62 -6.63 10.89
C THR A 65 6.64 -6.38 11.98
N GLU A 66 6.27 -6.59 13.25
CA GLU A 66 7.26 -6.61 14.32
C GLU A 66 8.30 -7.71 14.03
N GLY A 67 9.57 -7.32 13.90
CA GLY A 67 10.68 -8.26 13.92
C GLY A 67 11.08 -8.97 12.62
N THR A 68 10.49 -8.70 11.45
CA THR A 68 10.91 -9.36 10.18
C THR A 68 11.63 -8.45 9.20
N ARG A 69 12.72 -8.97 8.61
CA ARG A 69 13.52 -8.35 7.52
C ARG A 69 13.24 -8.97 6.14
N HIS A 70 12.10 -9.62 5.95
CA HIS A 70 11.82 -10.34 4.71
C HIS A 70 11.35 -9.40 3.58
N PRO A 71 11.73 -9.68 2.32
CA PRO A 71 11.25 -8.92 1.17
C PRO A 71 9.73 -9.02 1.09
N THR A 72 9.10 -7.87 0.93
CA THR A 72 7.64 -7.72 0.81
C THR A 72 7.27 -7.63 -0.66
N ASN A 73 6.26 -8.39 -1.08
CA ASN A 73 5.69 -8.34 -2.43
C ASN A 73 4.28 -7.72 -2.34
N PHE A 74 4.00 -6.75 -3.20
CA PHE A 74 2.66 -6.16 -3.37
C PHE A 74 2.34 -6.05 -4.86
N ASP A 75 1.06 -6.20 -5.19
CA ASP A 75 0.53 -5.92 -6.53
C ASP A 75 -0.24 -4.60 -6.50
N LEU A 76 0.04 -3.73 -7.48
CA LEU A 76 -0.63 -2.43 -7.63
C LEU A 76 -1.36 -2.38 -8.98
N GLU A 77 -2.67 -2.18 -8.93
CA GLU A 77 -3.48 -1.90 -10.11
C GLU A 77 -3.97 -0.44 -10.09
N ILE A 78 -3.75 0.29 -11.18
CA ILE A 78 -4.24 1.67 -11.36
C ILE A 78 -5.36 1.65 -12.40
N ILE A 79 -6.59 1.88 -11.95
CA ILE A 79 -7.75 2.00 -12.83
C ILE A 79 -8.00 3.49 -13.09
N LEU A 80 -7.76 3.92 -14.33
CA LEU A 80 -8.16 5.24 -14.77
C LEU A 80 -9.65 5.21 -15.14
N PRO A 81 -10.48 6.14 -14.64
CA PRO A 81 -11.85 6.25 -15.14
C PRO A 81 -11.80 6.52 -16.65
N GLY A 82 -12.60 5.76 -17.40
CA GLY A 82 -12.73 5.95 -18.85
C GLY A 82 -13.23 7.35 -19.19
N PRO A 83 -13.03 7.83 -20.43
CA PRO A 83 -13.45 9.17 -20.83
C PRO A 83 -14.96 9.32 -20.59
N THR A 84 -15.34 10.28 -19.75
CA THR A 84 -16.72 10.78 -19.73
C THR A 84 -16.95 11.46 -21.08
N GLY A 85 -17.71 10.79 -21.95
CA GLY A 85 -18.06 11.28 -23.28
C GLY A 85 -18.79 12.63 -23.25
N PRO A 86 -18.89 13.29 -24.42
CA PRO A 86 -19.36 14.66 -24.57
C PRO A 86 -20.82 14.87 -24.16
#